data_AF-A0A1E4TU84-F1
#
_entry.id   AF-A0A1E4TU84-F1
#
_cell.length_a   1.000
_cell.length_b   1.000
_cell.length_c   1.000
_cell.angle_alpha   90.00
_cell.angle_beta   90.00
_cell.angle_gamma   90.00
#
_symmetry.space_group_name_H-M   'P 1'
#
loop_
_entity.id
_entity.type
_entity.pdbx_description
1 polymer ?
#
loop_
_entity_poly.entity_id
_entity_poly.type
_entity_poly.pdbx_seq_one_letter_code
_entity_poly.pdbx_strand_id
1 'polypeptide(L)' 'MAAPHLLHKDKEFEKYNYLRQNLSNSYKFMNKNSLKWMAIFVVIIPVSGVYFCYSHEGKYNHIGSKRTKPLWDAEFVPR' A
#
# COMPACT_ATOMS: atom_id res chain seq x y z
N MET A 1 -44.07 2.21 3.82
CA MET A 1 -43.58 3.60 3.88
C MET A 1 -42.08 3.57 3.60
N ALA A 2 -41.66 4.12 2.46
CA ALA A 2 -40.23 4.26 2.16
C ALA A 2 -39.64 5.30 3.14
N ALA A 3 -38.47 5.01 3.72
CA ALA A 3 -37.80 5.91 4.65
C ALA A 3 -37.62 7.32 4.04
N PRO A 4 -37.62 8.39 4.86
CA PRO A 4 -37.33 9.73 4.36
C PRO A 4 -35.98 9.70 3.66
N HIS A 5 -35.97 10.12 2.40
CA HIS A 5 -34.81 10.16 1.54
C HIS A 5 -33.91 11.30 2.02
N LEU A 6 -33.15 11.02 3.08
CA LEU A 6 -32.16 11.90 3.70
C LEU A 6 -31.04 12.29 2.73
N LEU A 7 -30.86 11.50 1.66
CA LEU A 7 -29.88 11.77 0.62
C LEU A 7 -30.58 12.40 -0.59
N HIS A 8 -30.37 13.71 -0.75
CA HIS A 8 -30.77 14.41 -1.97
C HIS A 8 -29.83 14.05 -3.10
N LYS A 9 -30.40 13.67 -4.24
CA LYS A 9 -29.63 13.37 -5.44
C LYS A 9 -29.04 14.65 -5.99
N ASP A 10 -27.71 14.70 -6.02
CA ASP A 10 -26.96 15.71 -6.75
C ASP A 10 -26.56 15.14 -8.12
N LYS A 11 -26.99 15.82 -9.18
CA LYS A 11 -26.73 15.43 -10.57
C LYS A 11 -25.24 15.40 -10.89
N GLU A 12 -24.46 16.33 -10.35
CA GLU A 12 -23.02 16.37 -10.58
C GLU A 12 -22.30 15.25 -9.85
N PHE A 13 -22.77 14.91 -8.64
CA PHE A 13 -22.27 13.77 -7.88
C PHE A 13 -22.57 12.43 -8.57
N GLU A 14 -23.79 12.25 -9.08
CA GLU A 14 -24.17 11.06 -9.86
C GLU A 14 -23.32 10.94 -11.14
N LYS A 15 -23.10 12.06 -11.85
CA LYS A 15 -22.26 12.11 -13.06
C LYS A 15 -20.80 11.76 -12.76
N TYR A 16 -20.22 12.32 -11.70
CA TYR A 16 -18.86 11.98 -11.26
C TYR A 16 -18.74 10.49 -10.93
N ASN A 17 -19.69 9.94 -10.16
CA ASN A 17 -19.67 8.53 -9.80
C ASN A 17 -19.78 7.62 -11.02
N TYR A 18 -20.66 7.96 -11.96
CA TYR A 18 -20.79 7.23 -13.21
C TYR A 18 -19.47 7.23 -13.99
N LEU A 19 -18.81 8.39 -14.13
CA LEU A 19 -17.52 8.48 -14.82
C LEU A 19 -16.43 7.69 -14.09
N ARG A 20 -16.38 7.76 -12.76
CA ARG A 20 -15.39 7.03 -11.94
C ARG A 20 -15.56 5.51 -12.07
N GLN A 21 -16.79 5.02 -12.02
CA GLN A 21 -17.09 3.59 -12.16
C GLN A 21 -16.80 3.08 -13.57
N ASN A 22 -17.04 3.91 -14.59
CA ASN A 22 -16.82 3.56 -16.00
C ASN A 22 -15.44 3.98 -16.54
N LEU A 23 -14.50 4.36 -15.66
CA LEU A 23 -13.18 4.82 -16.05
C LEU A 23 -12.43 3.75 -16.87
N SER A 24 -12.65 2.47 -16.57
CA SER A 24 -12.10 1.34 -17.32
C SER A 24 -12.56 1.28 -18.77
N ASN A 25 -13.81 1.66 -19.06
CA ASN A 25 -14.37 1.63 -20.42
C ASN A 25 -13.72 2.70 -21.32
N SER A 26 -13.22 3.76 -20.70
CA SER A 26 -12.50 4.85 -21.38
C SER A 26 -10.97 4.67 -21.34
N TYR A 27 -10.49 3.62 -20.67
CA TYR A 27 -9.07 3.36 -20.51
C TYR A 27 -8.46 2.88 -21.82
N LYS A 28 -7.56 3.68 -22.38
CA LYS A 28 -6.75 3.27 -23.54
C LYS A 28 -5.43 2.69 -23.02
N PHE A 29 -5.29 1.38 -23.11
CA PHE A 29 -4.00 0.69 -22.99
C PHE A 29 -3.02 1.37 -23.96
N MET A 30 -1.80 1.69 -23.51
CA MET A 30 -0.70 2.34 -24.27
C MET A 30 -0.52 3.86 -24.16
N ASN A 31 -1.22 4.58 -23.28
CA ASN A 31 -0.72 5.91 -22.91
C ASN A 31 0.61 5.78 -22.13
N LYS A 32 1.70 6.41 -22.59
CA LYS A 32 3.06 6.25 -22.03
C LYS A 32 3.11 6.39 -20.50
N ASN A 33 2.36 7.36 -19.97
CA ASN A 33 2.27 7.60 -18.52
C ASN A 33 1.58 6.45 -17.79
N SER A 34 0.51 5.89 -18.36
CA SER A 34 -0.21 4.77 -17.74
C SER A 34 0.63 3.50 -17.73
N LEU A 35 1.33 3.23 -18.82
CA LEU A 35 2.21 2.07 -18.92
C LEU A 35 3.35 2.12 -17.90
N LYS A 36 3.94 3.32 -17.69
CA LYS A 36 4.96 3.53 -16.65
C LYS A 36 4.44 3.18 -15.26
N TRP A 37 3.27 3.71 -14.88
CA TRP A 37 2.71 3.45 -13.56
C TRP A 37 2.28 2.00 -13.39
N MET A 38 1.68 1.39 -14.41
CA MET A 38 1.36 -0.04 -14.41
C MET A 38 2.62 -0.89 -14.18
N ALA A 39 3.70 -0.64 -14.93
CA ALA A 39 4.95 -1.38 -14.77
C ALA A 39 5.54 -1.22 -13.35
N ILE A 40 5.50 0.00 -12.79
CA ILE A 40 6.01 0.24 -11.44
C ILE A 40 5.19 -0.53 -10.40
N PHE A 41 3.87 -0.38 -10.39
CA PHE A 41 3.03 -0.92 -9.33
C PHE A 41 2.76 -2.42 -9.47
N VAL A 42 2.67 -2.94 -10.69
CA VAL A 42 2.34 -4.35 -10.95
C VAL A 42 3.59 -5.22 -11.03
N VAL A 43 4.73 -4.67 -11.45
CA VAL A 43 5.96 -5.47 -11.65
C VAL A 43 7.05 -5.05 -10.66
N ILE A 44 7.49 -3.80 -10.69
CA ILE A 44 8.70 -3.37 -9.95
C ILE A 44 8.51 -3.50 -8.43
N ILE A 45 7.42 -2.98 -7.89
CA ILE A 45 7.15 -3.01 -6.45
C ILE A 45 7.03 -4.45 -5.92
N PRO A 46 6.21 -5.35 -6.49
CA PRO A 46 6.11 -6.70 -5.97
C PRO A 46 7.40 -7.50 -6.17
N VAL A 47 8.09 -7.38 -7.31
CA VAL A 47 9.36 -8.10 -7.52
C VAL A 47 10.43 -7.63 -6.52
N SER A 48 10.60 -6.32 -6.34
CA SER A 48 11.56 -5.79 -5.37
C SER A 48 11.20 -6.15 -3.93
N GLY A 49 9.91 -6.08 -3.56
CA GLY A 49 9.43 -6.50 -2.25
C GLY A 49 9.69 -7.98 -1.97
N VAL A 50 9.34 -8.85 -2.90
CA VAL A 50 9.59 -10.30 -2.81
C VAL A 50 11.08 -10.59 -2.69
N TYR A 51 11.92 -9.99 -3.55
CA TYR A 51 13.37 -10.16 -3.47
C TYR A 51 13.93 -9.70 -2.12
N PHE A 52 13.48 -8.55 -1.61
CA PHE A 52 13.90 -8.05 -0.32
C PHE A 52 13.49 -8.99 0.82
N CYS A 53 12.24 -9.47 0.81
CA CYS A 53 11.75 -10.42 1.79
C CYS A 53 12.57 -11.71 1.80
N TYR A 54 12.76 -12.37 0.65
CA TYR A 54 13.55 -13.60 0.57
C TYR A 54 15.03 -13.39 0.90
N SER A 55 15.62 -12.26 0.51
CA SER A 55 17.03 -11.97 0.82
C SER A 55 17.28 -11.68 2.30
N HIS A 56 16.25 -11.32 3.08
CA HIS A 56 16.35 -11.07 4.52
C HIS A 56 15.64 -12.13 5.37
N GLU A 57 15.03 -13.12 4.72
CA GLU A 57 14.40 -14.26 5.38
C GLU A 57 15.46 -15.00 6.21
N GLY A 58 15.20 -15.14 7.52
CA GLY A 58 16.12 -15.80 8.46
C GLY A 58 17.38 -15.02 8.84
N LYS A 59 17.72 -13.90 8.16
CA LYS A 59 18.91 -13.08 8.53
C LYS A 59 18.74 -12.36 9.85
N TYR A 60 17.53 -11.92 10.15
CA TYR A 60 17.20 -11.22 11.38
C TYR A 60 16.29 -12.09 12.24
N ASN A 61 16.91 -12.89 13.10
CA ASN A 61 16.19 -13.71 14.06
C ASN A 61 15.91 -12.86 15.32
N HIS A 62 14.79 -12.14 15.33
CA HIS A 62 14.36 -11.35 16.49
C HIS A 62 13.67 -12.18 17.58
N ILE A 63 13.52 -13.49 17.37
CA ILE A 63 12.94 -14.40 18.35
C ILE A 63 13.93 -14.54 19.51
N GLY A 64 13.61 -13.92 20.65
CA GLY A 64 14.43 -13.99 21.87
C GLY A 64 15.55 -12.95 21.96
N SER A 65 15.53 -11.88 21.16
CA SER A 65 16.50 -10.78 21.32
C SER A 65 16.29 -10.08 22.67
N LYS A 66 17.01 -10.52 23.70
CA LYS A 66 17.08 -9.84 24.99
C LYS A 66 17.89 -8.56 24.81
N ARG A 67 17.56 -7.51 25.57
CA ARG A 67 18.40 -6.31 25.65
C ARG A 67 19.79 -6.73 26.10
N THR A 68 20.78 -6.53 25.23
CA THR A 68 22.20 -6.74 25.57
C THR A 68 22.77 -5.57 26.38
N LYS A 69 22.06 -4.42 26.42
CA LYS A 69 22.42 -3.23 27.20
C LYS A 69 21.18 -2.58 27.82
N PRO A 70 21.27 -2.02 29.04
CA PRO A 70 20.22 -1.17 29.61
C PRO A 70 20.02 0.09 28.77
N LEU A 71 18.80 0.64 28.73
CA LEU A 71 18.48 1.84 27.93
C LEU A 71 19.23 3.12 28.40
N TRP A 72 19.71 3.15 29.64
CA TRP A 72 20.20 4.37 30.29
C TRP A 72 21.57 4.23 30.94
N ASP A 73 22.33 3.17 30.61
CA ASP A 73 23.57 2.88 31.33
C ASP A 73 24.79 2.97 30.39
N ALA A 74 25.66 3.94 30.63
CA ALA A 74 26.84 4.20 29.81
C ALA A 74 28.05 3.31 30.19
N GLU A 75 28.02 2.68 31.38
CA GLU A 75 29.13 1.90 31.94
C GLU A 75 28.73 0.45 32.27
N PHE A 76 27.91 -0.18 31.42
CA PHE A 76 27.52 -1.57 31.64
C PHE A 76 28.70 -2.56 31.43
N VAL A 77 29.15 -3.20 32.51
CA VAL A 77 30.10 -4.33 32.47
C VAL A 77 29.31 -5.65 32.55
N PRO A 78 29.40 -6.55 31.55
CA PRO A 78 28.68 -7.82 31.56
C PRO A 78 29.26 -8.73 32.66
N ARG A 79 28.38 -9.33 33.48
CA ARG A 79 28.70 -10.49 34.32
C ARG A 79 28.28 -11.75 33.60
#